data_AF-A0A419I252-F1
#
_entry.id   AF-A0A419I252-F1
#
_cell.length_a   1.000
_cell.length_b   1.000
_cell.length_c   1.000
_cell.angle_alpha   90.00
_cell.angle_beta   90.00
_cell.angle_gamma   90.00
#
_symmetry.space_group_name_H-M   'P 1'
#
loop_
_entity.id
_entity.type
_entity.pdbx_description
1 polymer ?
#
loop_
_entity_poly.entity_id
_entity_poly.type
_entity_poly.pdbx_seq_one_letter_code
_entity_poly.pdbx_strand_id
1 'polypeptide(L)'
;MNPPRCEFSEMTLSYVLSTDPDPLQPSPSEGELARCDLRLTVTNPTSAPVYCTGISILLPVGPLGVQLATTGLGITGVAAPATWTVAAPQEDVLIIVPQDGAARFTENPHGNRETVTPALTVWLRQIRVNRRVGSADVIIRETVSATTHGPWTENSGTCEVTKFSARAATTS
;
A
#
# COMPACT_ATOMS: atom_id res chain seq x y z
N MET A 1 4.34 2.91 -18.96
CA MET A 1 4.65 2.34 -17.65
C MET A 1 3.33 2.34 -16.89
N ASN A 2 2.79 1.18 -16.48
CA ASN A 2 1.46 1.12 -15.86
C ASN A 2 1.65 0.89 -14.34
N PRO A 3 1.36 1.87 -13.48
CA PRO A 3 1.38 1.64 -12.04
C PRO A 3 0.33 0.58 -11.65
N PRO A 4 0.46 -0.04 -10.46
CA PRO A 4 -0.60 -0.83 -9.83
C PRO A 4 -1.97 -0.16 -10.00
N ARG A 5 -2.94 -0.91 -10.51
CA ARG A 5 -4.30 -0.40 -10.67
C ARG A 5 -4.98 -0.41 -9.32
N CYS A 6 -5.36 0.76 -8.85
CA CYS A 6 -6.07 0.85 -7.60
C CYS A 6 -7.49 1.37 -7.83
N GLU A 7 -8.44 0.73 -7.15
CA GLU A 7 -9.86 1.04 -7.22
C GLU A 7 -10.33 1.60 -5.88
N PHE A 8 -10.63 2.91 -5.87
CA PHE A 8 -10.87 3.70 -4.66
C PHE A 8 -12.15 4.54 -4.74
N SER A 9 -13.19 4.03 -5.41
CA SER A 9 -14.42 4.82 -5.67
C SER A 9 -15.09 5.35 -4.39
N GLU A 10 -14.90 4.66 -3.27
CA GLU A 10 -15.47 5.02 -1.97
C GLU A 10 -14.46 5.64 -0.99
N MET A 11 -13.17 5.73 -1.36
CA MET A 11 -12.15 6.32 -0.48
C MET A 11 -12.14 7.85 -0.61
N THR A 12 -11.92 8.51 0.52
CA THR A 12 -11.80 9.95 0.66
C THR A 12 -10.38 10.40 0.34
N LEU A 13 -9.37 9.72 0.87
CA LEU A 13 -7.98 9.95 0.48
C LEU A 13 -7.66 9.20 -0.83
N SER A 14 -6.66 9.69 -1.55
CA SER A 14 -6.12 9.04 -2.74
C SER A 14 -4.82 8.34 -2.39
N TYR A 15 -4.65 7.16 -2.97
CA TYR A 15 -3.51 6.30 -2.70
C TYR A 15 -2.82 5.93 -4.01
N VAL A 16 -1.50 5.79 -3.97
CA VAL A 16 -0.71 5.17 -5.02
C VAL A 16 0.20 4.14 -4.40
N LEU A 17 0.08 2.91 -4.86
CA LEU A 17 0.97 1.82 -4.48
C LEU A 17 2.02 1.61 -5.57
N SER A 18 3.27 1.39 -5.17
CA SER A 18 4.38 1.07 -6.07
C SER A 18 5.24 -0.03 -5.46
N THR A 19 5.88 -0.84 -6.30
CA THR A 19 6.80 -1.91 -5.88
C THR A 19 8.25 -1.53 -6.21
N ASP A 20 9.19 -2.05 -5.43
CA ASP A 20 10.61 -2.08 -5.79
C ASP A 20 11.13 -3.51 -5.52
N PRO A 21 11.55 -4.27 -6.55
CA PRO A 21 11.65 -3.89 -7.96
C PRO A 21 10.29 -3.74 -8.67
N ASP A 22 10.29 -3.02 -9.79
CA ASP A 22 9.18 -2.91 -10.76
C ASP A 22 9.72 -3.11 -12.20
N PRO A 23 9.23 -4.09 -12.99
CA PRO A 23 8.14 -5.03 -12.68
C PRO A 23 8.54 -6.03 -11.59
N LEU A 24 7.57 -6.36 -10.74
CA LEU A 24 7.74 -7.40 -9.74
C LEU A 24 7.78 -8.78 -10.40
N GLN A 25 8.72 -9.62 -9.98
CA GLN A 25 8.83 -11.02 -10.41
C GLN A 25 8.44 -11.96 -9.27
N PRO A 26 7.85 -13.14 -9.55
CA PRO A 26 7.68 -14.15 -8.53
C PRO A 26 9.05 -14.62 -8.02
N SER A 27 9.08 -15.13 -6.80
CA SER A 27 10.27 -15.83 -6.31
C SER A 27 10.63 -17.02 -7.21
N PRO A 28 11.92 -17.43 -7.27
CA PRO A 28 12.34 -18.65 -7.96
C PRO A 28 11.52 -19.87 -7.51
N SER A 29 11.57 -21.00 -8.22
CA SER A 29 10.84 -22.21 -7.79
C SER A 29 11.44 -22.88 -6.55
N GLU A 30 12.75 -22.73 -6.34
CA GLU A 30 13.51 -23.29 -5.22
C GLU A 30 14.46 -22.25 -4.59
N GLY A 31 15.05 -22.54 -3.43
CA GLY A 31 15.99 -21.63 -2.76
C GLY A 31 15.35 -20.41 -2.08
N GLU A 32 16.14 -19.35 -1.88
CA GLU A 32 15.71 -18.12 -1.20
C GLU A 32 14.57 -17.41 -1.93
N LEU A 33 13.65 -16.85 -1.16
CA LEU A 33 12.56 -16.04 -1.70
C LEU A 33 13.10 -14.67 -2.11
N ALA A 34 12.71 -14.22 -3.31
CA ALA A 34 12.90 -12.85 -3.74
C ALA A 34 12.19 -11.90 -2.77
N ARG A 35 12.75 -10.69 -2.65
CA ARG A 35 12.23 -9.65 -1.78
C ARG A 35 11.78 -8.47 -2.60
N CYS A 36 10.71 -7.84 -2.15
CA CYS A 36 10.32 -6.53 -2.64
C CYS A 36 9.94 -5.61 -1.48
N ASP A 37 9.92 -4.33 -1.81
CA ASP A 37 9.36 -3.29 -0.96
C ASP A 37 8.09 -2.74 -1.63
N LEU A 38 7.07 -2.45 -0.84
CA LEU A 38 5.90 -1.68 -1.26
C LEU A 38 6.02 -0.26 -0.72
N ARG A 39 5.74 0.73 -1.58
CA ARG A 39 5.60 2.13 -1.18
C ARG A 39 4.19 2.60 -1.46
N LEU A 40 3.46 2.91 -0.40
CA LEU A 40 2.14 3.53 -0.43
C LEU A 40 2.29 5.04 -0.25
N THR A 41 1.82 5.82 -1.21
CA THR A 41 1.75 7.28 -1.11
C THR A 41 0.31 7.70 -0.94
N VAL A 42 0.04 8.57 0.04
CA VAL A 42 -1.30 9.03 0.40
C VAL A 42 -1.38 10.54 0.21
N THR A 43 -2.48 11.00 -0.38
CA THR A 43 -2.77 12.41 -0.64
C THR A 43 -4.25 12.70 -0.35
N ASN A 44 -4.56 13.94 0.01
CA ASN A 44 -5.95 14.40 0.01
C ASN A 44 -6.27 15.05 -1.34
N PRO A 45 -7.15 14.45 -2.15
CA PRO A 45 -7.48 14.95 -3.48
C PRO A 45 -8.50 16.10 -3.46
N THR A 46 -9.06 16.42 -2.30
CA THR A 46 -10.12 17.42 -2.14
C THR A 46 -9.56 18.75 -1.66
N SER A 47 -10.32 19.84 -1.86
CA SER A 47 -9.97 21.17 -1.35
C SER A 47 -10.26 21.35 0.15
N ALA A 48 -11.10 20.49 0.73
CA ALA A 48 -11.38 20.49 2.15
C ALA A 48 -10.34 19.65 2.91
N PRO A 49 -9.93 20.04 4.13
CA PRO A 49 -9.10 19.17 4.96
C PRO A 49 -9.81 17.86 5.30
N VAL A 50 -9.07 16.76 5.28
CA VAL A 50 -9.53 15.45 5.74
C VAL A 50 -8.73 15.06 6.97
N TYR A 51 -9.41 14.62 8.01
CA TYR A 51 -8.78 14.10 9.23
C TYR A 51 -8.78 12.58 9.16
N CYS A 52 -7.68 11.95 9.52
CA CYS A 52 -7.51 10.50 9.47
C CYS A 52 -6.95 9.99 10.79
N THR A 53 -7.59 8.98 11.37
CA THR A 53 -7.17 8.34 12.63
C THR A 53 -6.40 7.04 12.41
N GLY A 54 -6.51 6.45 11.22
CA GLY A 54 -5.84 5.20 10.93
C GLY A 54 -5.95 4.80 9.47
N ILE A 55 -4.91 4.13 9.00
CA ILE A 55 -4.87 3.42 7.72
C ILE A 55 -4.46 1.99 8.05
N SER A 56 -5.11 1.00 7.45
CA SER A 56 -4.67 -0.38 7.53
C SER A 56 -4.40 -0.94 6.15
N ILE A 57 -3.33 -1.74 6.02
CA ILE A 57 -2.99 -2.47 4.82
C ILE A 57 -3.13 -3.95 5.13
N LEU A 58 -4.00 -4.63 4.39
CA LEU A 58 -4.11 -6.09 4.40
C LEU A 58 -3.38 -6.64 3.17
N LEU A 59 -2.29 -7.35 3.44
CA LEU A 59 -1.39 -7.93 2.46
C LEU A 59 -1.79 -9.39 2.20
N PRO A 60 -2.09 -9.78 0.96
CA PRO A 60 -2.38 -11.18 0.63
C PRO A 60 -1.15 -12.08 0.89
N VAL A 61 -1.24 -12.94 1.90
CA VAL A 61 -0.19 -13.90 2.29
C VAL A 61 -0.65 -15.33 2.04
N GLY A 62 0.14 -16.13 1.34
CA GLY A 62 -0.19 -17.52 1.02
C GLY A 62 0.58 -18.10 -0.18
N PRO A 63 0.26 -19.33 -0.60
CA PRO A 63 1.03 -20.06 -1.62
C PRO A 63 0.57 -19.85 -3.08
N LEU A 64 -0.60 -19.25 -3.34
CA LEU A 64 -1.20 -19.16 -4.68
C LEU A 64 -0.79 -17.87 -5.41
N GLY A 65 -1.11 -17.82 -6.71
CA GLY A 65 -0.84 -16.64 -7.56
C GLY A 65 -1.50 -15.36 -7.06
N VAL A 66 -2.64 -15.49 -6.37
CA VAL A 66 -3.41 -14.36 -5.79
C VAL A 66 -2.83 -13.81 -4.49
N GLN A 67 -1.81 -14.46 -3.91
CA GLN A 67 -1.12 -13.93 -2.75
C GLN A 67 0.22 -13.30 -3.14
N LEU A 68 0.48 -12.10 -2.62
CA LEU A 68 1.70 -11.35 -2.92
C LEU A 68 2.89 -11.98 -2.21
N ALA A 69 2.75 -12.32 -0.93
CA ALA A 69 3.81 -12.80 -0.08
C ALA A 69 3.61 -14.26 0.34
N THR A 70 4.70 -14.98 0.59
CA THR A 70 4.63 -16.34 1.18
C THR A 70 4.34 -16.30 2.68
N THR A 71 4.86 -15.30 3.39
CA THR A 71 4.66 -15.06 4.83
C THR A 71 4.76 -13.56 5.10
N GLY A 72 4.09 -13.10 6.14
CA GLY A 72 4.22 -11.74 6.64
C GLY A 72 5.39 -11.50 7.59
N LEU A 73 6.02 -12.56 8.08
CA LEU A 73 7.06 -12.47 9.09
C LEU A 73 8.25 -11.64 8.61
N GLY A 74 8.71 -10.70 9.43
CA GLY A 74 9.87 -9.86 9.11
C GLY A 74 9.60 -8.75 8.10
N ILE A 75 8.34 -8.52 7.70
CA ILE A 75 7.95 -7.28 7.05
C ILE A 75 8.08 -6.15 8.07
N THR A 76 8.75 -5.08 7.69
CA THR A 76 8.90 -3.88 8.52
C THR A 76 8.25 -2.69 7.83
N GLY A 77 7.50 -1.89 8.58
CA GLY A 77 6.88 -0.67 8.10
C GLY A 77 7.59 0.58 8.60
N VAL A 78 7.74 1.60 7.75
CA VAL A 78 8.19 2.94 8.13
C VAL A 78 7.30 3.97 7.46
N ALA A 79 6.97 5.05 8.16
CA ALA A 79 6.17 6.14 7.62
C ALA A 79 6.93 7.47 7.64
N ALA A 80 6.64 8.33 6.66
CA ALA A 80 7.04 9.73 6.62
C ALA A 80 5.78 10.59 6.39
N PRO A 81 5.54 11.65 7.20
CA PRO A 81 6.39 12.14 8.29
C PRO A 81 6.46 11.19 9.50
N ALA A 82 7.49 11.35 10.35
CA ALA A 82 7.75 10.50 11.51
C ALA A 82 6.72 10.63 12.65
N THR A 83 5.70 11.47 12.47
CA THR A 83 4.52 11.59 13.34
C THR A 83 3.53 10.43 13.18
N TRP A 84 3.84 9.47 12.30
CA TRP A 84 3.06 8.25 12.09
C TRP A 84 3.83 7.03 12.58
N THR A 85 3.09 6.09 13.17
CA THR A 85 3.62 4.80 13.63
C THR A 85 3.06 3.70 12.74
N VAL A 86 3.91 2.75 12.36
CA VAL A 86 3.50 1.53 11.65
C VAL A 86 3.70 0.33 12.55
N ALA A 87 2.64 -0.46 12.75
CA ALA A 87 2.66 -1.69 13.52
C ALA A 87 2.15 -2.85 12.65
N ALA A 88 2.70 -4.05 12.85
CA ALA A 88 2.24 -5.28 12.21
C ALA A 88 1.67 -6.20 13.30
N PRO A 89 0.40 -6.01 13.72
CA PRO A 89 -0.20 -6.83 14.76
C PRO A 89 -0.40 -8.30 14.32
N GLN A 90 -0.44 -8.56 13.01
CA GLN A 90 -0.58 -9.88 12.40
C GLN A 90 0.34 -9.96 11.19
N GLU A 91 0.56 -11.16 10.66
CA GLU A 91 1.45 -11.36 9.51
C GLU A 91 0.93 -10.65 8.25
N ASP A 92 -0.38 -10.66 8.04
CA ASP A 92 -1.04 -10.12 6.86
C ASP A 92 -1.60 -8.70 7.07
N VAL A 93 -1.60 -8.17 8.30
CA VAL A 93 -2.20 -6.87 8.61
C VAL A 93 -1.17 -5.90 9.15
N LEU A 94 -1.13 -4.71 8.55
CA LEU A 94 -0.33 -3.58 8.99
C LEU A 94 -1.24 -2.40 9.32
N ILE A 95 -1.00 -1.78 10.47
CA ILE A 95 -1.76 -0.64 10.97
C ILE A 95 -0.82 0.57 11.00
N ILE A 96 -1.27 1.67 10.39
CA ILE A 96 -0.58 2.95 10.30
C ILE A 96 -1.43 4.00 11.01
N VAL A 97 -0.95 4.53 12.13
CA VAL A 97 -1.70 5.46 12.99
C VAL A 97 -0.88 6.72 13.28
N PRO A 98 -1.51 7.91 13.31
CA PRO A 98 -0.84 9.13 13.73
C PRO A 98 -0.64 9.12 15.25
N GLN A 99 0.47 9.68 15.71
CA GLN A 99 0.81 9.71 17.15
C GLN A 99 -0.16 10.57 17.97
N ASP A 100 -0.72 11.62 17.37
CA ASP A 100 -1.65 12.55 18.03
C ASP A 100 -3.12 12.12 17.91
N GLY A 101 -3.38 10.86 17.56
CA GLY A 101 -4.73 10.27 17.44
C GLY A 101 -5.44 10.57 16.12
N ALA A 102 -5.27 11.78 15.56
CA ALA A 102 -5.74 12.13 14.22
C ALA A 102 -4.74 13.03 13.49
N ALA A 103 -4.47 12.74 12.21
CA ALA A 103 -3.66 13.58 11.34
C ALA A 103 -4.52 14.33 10.34
N ARG A 104 -4.16 15.58 10.08
CA ARG A 104 -4.81 16.44 9.09
C ARG A 104 -4.10 16.31 7.75
N PHE A 105 -4.82 15.84 6.74
CA PHE A 105 -4.40 15.89 5.34
C PHE A 105 -4.93 17.18 4.71
N THR A 106 -4.04 18.10 4.37
CA THR A 106 -4.39 19.33 3.67
C THR A 106 -4.60 19.06 2.18
N GLU A 107 -5.34 19.95 1.53
CA GLU A 107 -5.52 19.95 0.07
C GLU A 107 -4.19 19.74 -0.65
N ASN A 108 -4.22 18.87 -1.66
CA ASN A 108 -3.15 18.76 -2.63
C ASN A 108 -2.94 20.11 -3.33
N PRO A 109 -1.74 20.72 -3.31
CA PRO A 109 -1.47 22.02 -3.94
C PRO A 109 -1.88 22.11 -5.43
N HIS A 110 -1.98 20.98 -6.11
CA HIS A 110 -2.39 20.90 -7.51
C HIS A 110 -3.92 20.77 -7.71
N GLY A 111 -4.70 20.65 -6.63
CA GLY A 111 -6.17 20.61 -6.65
C GLY A 111 -6.78 19.45 -7.44
N ASN A 112 -6.00 18.42 -7.77
CA ASN A 112 -6.44 17.30 -8.60
C ASN A 112 -5.95 15.94 -8.07
N ARG A 113 -6.61 14.86 -8.49
CA ARG A 113 -6.25 13.46 -8.15
C ARG A 113 -5.02 12.96 -8.91
N GLU A 114 -4.65 13.61 -10.01
CA GLU A 114 -3.65 13.11 -10.95
C GLU A 114 -2.21 13.40 -10.48
N THR A 115 -1.99 14.53 -9.84
CA THR A 115 -0.65 14.96 -9.39
C THR A 115 -0.48 14.66 -7.92
N VAL A 116 0.13 13.51 -7.60
CA VAL A 116 0.28 13.03 -6.22
C VAL A 116 1.31 13.88 -5.45
N THR A 117 0.84 14.70 -4.50
CA THR A 117 1.71 15.34 -3.51
C THR A 117 1.72 14.48 -2.24
N PRO A 118 2.86 13.90 -1.83
CA PRO A 118 2.90 12.97 -0.70
C PRO A 118 2.65 13.70 0.62
N ALA A 119 1.45 13.52 1.18
CA ALA A 119 1.12 13.97 2.55
C ALA A 119 1.53 12.93 3.60
N LEU A 120 1.46 11.65 3.21
CA LEU A 120 2.00 10.52 3.97
C LEU A 120 2.60 9.53 2.96
N THR A 121 3.79 9.03 3.25
CA THR A 121 4.39 7.90 2.54
C THR A 121 4.69 6.78 3.52
N VAL A 122 4.28 5.57 3.19
CA VAL A 122 4.52 4.36 3.97
C VAL A 122 5.34 3.39 3.12
N TRP A 123 6.45 2.91 3.67
CA TRP A 123 7.26 1.84 3.07
C TRP A 123 7.08 0.57 3.87
N LEU A 124 6.63 -0.49 3.19
CA LEU A 124 6.63 -1.85 3.71
C LEU A 124 7.80 -2.57 3.07
N ARG A 125 8.76 -2.99 3.88
CA ARG A 125 10.03 -3.52 3.39
C ARG A 125 10.17 -5.00 3.62
N GLN A 126 11.03 -5.62 2.82
CA GLN A 126 11.48 -7.00 2.98
C GLN A 126 10.35 -8.04 2.81
N ILE A 127 9.37 -7.73 1.96
CA ILE A 127 8.27 -8.64 1.64
C ILE A 127 8.82 -9.81 0.85
N ARG A 128 8.68 -11.03 1.36
CA ARG A 128 9.10 -12.25 0.66
C ARG A 128 8.05 -12.63 -0.37
N VAL A 129 8.34 -12.33 -1.63
CA VAL A 129 7.41 -12.50 -2.75
C VAL A 129 7.07 -13.97 -2.93
N ASN A 130 5.81 -14.28 -3.19
CA ASN A 130 5.38 -15.64 -3.47
C ASN A 130 5.95 -16.17 -4.81
N ARG A 131 6.11 -17.50 -4.95
CA ARG A 131 6.69 -18.17 -6.13
C ARG A 131 5.75 -18.29 -7.35
N ARG A 132 4.46 -17.99 -7.22
CA ARG A 132 3.45 -18.13 -8.27
C ARG A 132 3.22 -16.78 -8.94
N VAL A 133 3.27 -16.80 -10.27
CA VAL A 133 2.80 -15.71 -11.15
C VAL A 133 1.32 -15.44 -10.86
N GLY A 134 0.92 -14.18 -10.94
CA GLY A 134 -0.46 -13.75 -10.72
C GLY A 134 -0.54 -12.31 -10.18
N SER A 135 -1.76 -11.82 -10.05
CA SER A 135 -2.08 -10.54 -9.43
C SER A 135 -2.58 -10.75 -8.00
N ALA A 136 -2.16 -9.89 -7.08
CA ALA A 136 -2.61 -9.90 -5.70
C ALA A 136 -3.26 -8.55 -5.35
N ASP A 137 -4.43 -8.59 -4.72
CA ASP A 137 -5.17 -7.39 -4.31
C ASP A 137 -4.76 -6.96 -2.91
N VAL A 138 -3.93 -5.94 -2.82
CA VAL A 138 -3.60 -5.30 -1.54
C VAL A 138 -4.79 -4.44 -1.12
N ILE A 139 -5.40 -4.77 0.02
CA ILE A 139 -6.55 -4.03 0.53
C ILE A 139 -6.04 -2.90 1.41
N ILE A 140 -6.49 -1.69 1.14
CA ILE A 140 -6.22 -0.50 1.94
C ILE A 140 -7.54 -0.07 2.57
N ARG A 141 -7.52 0.19 3.88
CA ARG A 141 -8.63 0.81 4.58
C ARG A 141 -8.18 2.10 5.23
N GLU A 142 -9.09 3.05 5.30
CA GLU A 142 -8.89 4.33 5.97
C GLU A 142 -10.01 4.56 6.98
N THR A 143 -9.70 5.28 8.05
CA THR A 143 -10.69 5.83 8.97
C THR A 143 -10.55 7.34 8.97
N VAL A 144 -11.57 8.03 8.43
CA VAL A 144 -11.49 9.45 8.08
C VAL A 144 -12.71 10.25 8.54
N SER A 145 -12.57 11.57 8.62
CA SER A 145 -13.66 12.51 8.90
C SER A 145 -13.39 13.88 8.28
N ALA A 146 -14.46 14.65 8.06
CA ALA A 146 -14.37 16.07 7.70
C ALA A 146 -14.01 16.97 8.90
N THR A 147 -14.07 16.46 10.14
CA THR A 147 -13.71 17.21 11.36
C THR A 147 -12.69 16.47 12.21
N THR A 148 -11.99 17.18 13.08
CA THR A 148 -10.97 16.61 13.97
C THR A 148 -11.53 15.61 14.99
N HIS A 149 -12.83 15.62 15.25
CA HIS A 149 -13.46 14.83 16.31
C HIS A 149 -14.55 13.86 15.82
N GLY A 150 -14.65 13.66 14.50
CA GLY A 150 -15.61 12.75 13.90
C GLY A 150 -16.93 13.42 13.47
N PRO A 151 -17.96 12.63 13.09
CA PRO A 151 -17.98 11.17 13.08
C PRO A 151 -16.93 10.60 12.13
N TRP A 152 -16.37 9.45 12.50
CA TRP A 152 -15.39 8.73 11.70
C TRP A 152 -16.08 7.74 10.76
N THR A 153 -15.62 7.69 9.53
CA THR A 153 -16.09 6.78 8.49
C THR A 153 -14.94 5.86 8.08
N GLU A 154 -15.21 4.57 8.02
CA GLU A 154 -14.27 3.59 7.46
C GLU A 154 -14.58 3.38 5.98
N ASN A 155 -13.57 3.57 5.14
CA ASN A 155 -13.65 3.27 3.71
C ASN A 155 -12.58 2.23 3.35
N SER A 156 -12.80 1.50 2.26
CA SER A 156 -11.82 0.52 1.77
C SER A 156 -11.70 0.56 0.26
N GLY A 157 -10.53 0.16 -0.24
CA GLY A 157 -10.32 -0.13 -1.64
C GLY A 157 -9.13 -1.06 -1.85
N THR A 158 -8.86 -1.37 -3.11
CA THR A 158 -7.86 -2.38 -3.49
C THR A 158 -6.82 -1.77 -4.42
N CYS A 159 -5.59 -2.27 -4.32
CA CYS A 159 -4.52 -2.05 -5.29
C CYS A 159 -4.03 -3.40 -5.82
N GLU A 160 -4.18 -3.60 -7.13
CA GLU A 160 -3.67 -4.80 -7.80
C GLU A 160 -2.15 -4.72 -7.97
N VAL A 161 -1.43 -5.71 -7.43
CA VAL A 161 0.01 -5.88 -7.63
C VAL A 161 0.28 -7.15 -8.43
N THR A 162 0.82 -7.00 -9.64
CA THR A 162 1.09 -8.12 -10.54
C THR A 162 2.53 -8.60 -10.47
N LYS A 163 2.70 -9.93 -10.31
CA LYS A 163 3.99 -10.62 -10.48
C LYS A 163 4.09 -11.15 -11.90
N PHE A 164 5.04 -10.63 -12.69
CA PHE A 164 5.26 -11.03 -14.08
C PHE A 164 6.28 -12.16 -14.18
N SER A 165 6.06 -13.10 -15.09
CA SER A 165 7.11 -14.05 -15.47
C SER A 165 8.28 -13.30 -16.13
N ALA A 166 9.51 -13.76 -15.91
CA ALA A 166 10.63 -13.31 -16.70
C ALA A 166 10.33 -13.60 -18.18
N ARG A 167 10.54 -12.62 -19.07
CA ARG A 167 10.53 -12.91 -20.52
C ARG A 167 11.60 -13.96 -20.77
N ALA A 168 11.23 -15.06 -21.44
CA ALA A 168 12.22 -15.97 -21.98
C ALA A 168 13.13 -15.16 -22.91
N ALA A 169 14.43 -15.09 -22.61
CA ALA A 169 15.40 -14.56 -23.53
C ALA A 169 15.24 -15.33 -24.84
N THR A 170 14.81 -14.67 -25.89
CA THR A 170 14.78 -15.25 -27.23
C THR A 170 16.23 -15.41 -27.64
N THR A 171 16.84 -16.55 -27.31
CA THR A 171 18.12 -16.96 -27.91
C THR A 171 17.88 -17.07 -29.41
N SER A 172 18.48 -16.12 -30.13
CA SER A 172 18.59 -16.12 -31.59
C SER A 172 19.59 -17.17 -32.04
#